data_AF-A0A5E6NK96-F1
#
_entry.id   AF-A0A5E6NK96-F1
#
_cell.length_a   1.000
_cell.length_b   1.000
_cell.length_c   1.000
_cell.angle_alpha   90.00
_cell.angle_beta   90.00
_cell.angle_gamma   90.00
#
_symmetry.space_group_name_H-M   'P 1'
#
loop_
_entity.id
_entity.type
_entity.pdbx_description
1 polymer ?
#
loop_
_entity_poly.entity_id
_entity_poly.type
_entity_poly.pdbx_seq_one_letter_code
_entity_poly.pdbx_strand_id
1 'polypeptide(L)'
;MAGLQRPIGQQKGESFGASIPDMITPEFVRDEVARGRAVIPANINHPESEPMIIGRNFMVKINGNIGNSALGSSIDEEVDKMVWGIRWGADTIMDLSTGKTFTKLGNGLFAIRLYRLVQYRFIKP
;
A
#
# COMPACT_ATOMS: atom_id res chain seq x y z
N MET A 1 3.42 28.87 9.40
CA MET A 1 3.83 27.46 9.38
C MET A 1 3.07 26.75 10.50
N ALA A 2 1.87 26.22 10.24
CA ALA A 2 1.08 25.55 11.27
C ALA A 2 1.59 24.10 11.44
N GLY A 3 2.19 23.80 12.59
CA GLY A 3 2.51 22.43 12.97
C GLY A 3 1.21 21.64 13.11
N LEU A 4 1.06 20.56 12.35
CA LEU A 4 -0.11 19.71 12.44
C LEU A 4 -0.08 18.99 13.80
N GLN A 5 -0.95 19.40 14.71
CA GLN A 5 -1.10 18.76 16.02
C GLN A 5 -1.54 17.30 15.79
N ARG A 6 -0.75 16.34 16.27
CA ARG A 6 -1.09 14.90 16.19
C ARG A 6 -2.48 14.67 16.79
N PRO A 7 -3.31 13.78 16.21
CA PRO A 7 -4.62 13.44 16.78
C PRO A 7 -4.47 13.01 18.25
N ILE A 8 -5.39 13.49 19.09
CA ILE A 8 -5.40 13.23 20.53
C ILE A 8 -5.50 11.71 20.74
N GLY A 9 -4.50 11.11 21.41
CA GLY A 9 -4.46 9.68 21.74
C GLY A 9 -3.50 8.82 20.91
N GLN A 10 -2.81 9.37 19.91
CA GLN A 10 -1.83 8.60 19.14
C GLN A 10 -0.48 8.52 19.89
N GLN A 11 -0.18 7.35 20.46
CA GLN A 11 1.11 7.12 21.13
C GLN A 11 2.26 7.21 20.13
N LYS A 12 3.40 7.77 20.57
CA LYS A 12 4.64 7.75 19.76
C LYS A 12 5.14 6.30 19.78
N GLY A 13 5.01 5.61 18.65
CA GLY A 13 5.53 4.25 18.51
C GLY A 13 7.05 4.21 18.70
N GLU A 14 7.56 3.07 19.16
CA GLU A 14 8.99 2.80 19.26
C GLU A 14 9.55 2.52 17.87
N SER A 15 10.66 3.17 17.49
CA SER A 15 11.22 3.04 16.13
C SER A 15 12.07 1.78 15.96
N PHE A 16 12.42 1.10 17.05
CA PHE A 16 13.33 -0.06 17.06
C PHE A 16 14.63 0.21 16.27
N GLY A 17 15.17 1.43 16.36
CA GLY A 17 16.40 1.83 15.66
C GLY A 17 16.20 2.22 14.19
N ALA A 18 14.97 2.39 13.70
CA ALA A 18 14.72 3.01 12.41
C ALA A 18 15.11 4.51 12.44
N SER A 19 15.81 4.95 11.39
CA SER A 19 16.23 6.34 11.19
C SER A 19 15.23 7.03 10.27
N ILE A 20 14.05 7.35 10.80
CA ILE A 20 12.99 8.02 10.06
C ILE A 20 13.21 9.54 10.17
N PRO A 21 13.53 10.25 9.07
CA PRO A 21 13.71 11.69 9.11
C PRO A 21 12.36 12.41 9.21
N ASP A 22 12.37 13.64 9.74
CA ASP A 22 11.17 14.49 9.82
C ASP A 22 10.63 14.87 8.42
N MET A 23 11.53 14.92 7.43
CA MET A 23 11.21 15.16 6.03
C MET A 23 11.91 14.12 5.16
N ILE A 24 11.14 13.47 4.31
CA ILE A 24 11.63 12.49 3.34
C ILE A 24 11.92 13.23 2.02
N THR A 25 13.16 13.17 1.54
CA THR A 25 13.58 13.77 0.27
C THR A 25 13.69 12.72 -0.83
N PRO A 26 13.65 13.12 -2.12
CA PRO A 26 13.91 12.20 -3.24
C PRO A 26 15.27 11.51 -3.15
N GLU A 27 16.29 12.21 -2.69
CA GLU A 27 17.64 11.67 -2.51
C GLU A 27 17.67 10.59 -1.43
N PHE A 28 16.97 10.81 -0.31
CA PHE A 28 16.83 9.80 0.74
C PHE A 28 16.14 8.55 0.22
N VAL A 29 15.03 8.70 -0.52
CA VAL A 29 14.33 7.59 -1.17
C VAL A 29 15.25 6.81 -2.11
N ARG A 30 15.96 7.51 -3.00
CA ARG A 30 16.91 6.91 -3.94
C ARG A 30 18.01 6.15 -3.21
N ASP A 31 18.58 6.73 -2.16
CA ASP A 31 19.69 6.13 -1.40
C ASP A 31 19.23 4.88 -0.63
N GLU A 32 18.03 4.87 -0.04
CA GLU A 32 17.48 3.67 0.62
C GLU A 32 17.22 2.53 -0.38
N VAL A 33 16.69 2.86 -1.57
CA VAL A 33 16.47 1.90 -2.66
C VAL A 33 17.81 1.36 -3.20
N ALA A 34 18.77 2.23 -3.49
CA ALA A 34 20.09 1.85 -4.00
C ALA A 34 20.87 0.94 -3.03
N ARG A 35 20.64 1.10 -1.73
CA ARG A 35 21.24 0.25 -0.68
C ARG A 35 20.45 -1.04 -0.42
N GLY A 36 19.35 -1.28 -1.13
CA GLY A 36 18.50 -2.47 -0.95
C GLY A 36 17.72 -2.49 0.37
N ARG A 37 17.54 -1.34 1.03
CA ARG A 37 16.80 -1.22 2.30
C ARG A 37 15.33 -0.84 2.12
N ALA A 38 14.96 -0.45 0.91
CA ALA A 38 13.59 -0.16 0.52
C ALA A 38 13.34 -0.55 -0.94
N VAL A 39 12.06 -0.77 -1.26
CA VAL A 39 11.61 -1.15 -2.60
C VAL A 39 10.40 -0.31 -3.02
N ILE A 40 10.24 -0.11 -4.33
CA ILE A 40 9.09 0.54 -4.96
C ILE A 40 8.46 -0.48 -5.92
N PRO A 41 7.35 -1.14 -5.54
CA PRO A 41 6.66 -2.06 -6.44
C PRO A 41 5.91 -1.25 -7.51
N ALA A 42 6.54 -1.05 -8.67
CA ALA A 42 5.99 -0.28 -9.79
C ALA A 42 6.23 -1.01 -11.12
N ASN A 43 5.41 -2.03 -11.39
CA ASN A 43 5.46 -2.76 -12.65
C ASN A 43 5.02 -1.83 -13.80
N ILE A 44 5.78 -1.79 -14.90
CA ILE A 44 5.47 -1.00 -16.10
C ILE A 44 4.12 -1.34 -16.74
N ASN A 45 3.62 -2.56 -16.50
CA ASN A 45 2.32 -3.04 -17.00
C ASN A 45 1.15 -2.72 -16.05
N HIS A 46 1.40 -2.00 -14.95
CA HIS A 46 0.38 -1.54 -14.01
C HIS A 46 0.40 0.00 -13.90
N PRO A 47 0.06 0.72 -14.99
CA PRO A 47 0.12 2.18 -15.04
C PRO A 47 -0.89 2.86 -14.11
N GLU A 48 -1.92 2.14 -13.64
CA GLU A 48 -2.92 2.61 -12.68
C GLU A 48 -2.38 2.70 -11.24
N SER A 49 -1.23 2.07 -10.97
CA SER A 49 -0.61 2.04 -9.64
C SER A 49 -0.25 3.44 -9.17
N GLU A 50 -0.69 3.80 -7.95
CA GLU A 50 -0.13 4.94 -7.23
C GLU A 50 1.17 4.49 -6.54
N PRO A 51 2.36 4.98 -6.95
CA PRO A 51 3.62 4.45 -6.43
C PRO A 51 3.79 4.70 -4.94
N MET A 52 4.32 3.70 -4.24
CA MET A 52 4.66 3.78 -2.82
C MET A 52 5.99 3.10 -2.54
N ILE A 53 6.57 3.40 -1.37
CA ILE A 53 7.82 2.81 -0.91
C ILE A 53 7.57 1.93 0.32
N ILE A 54 8.23 0.77 0.34
CA ILE A 54 8.22 -0.17 1.46
C ILE A 54 9.67 -0.28 1.96
N GLY A 55 9.91 0.04 3.23
CA GLY A 55 11.24 -0.03 3.84
C GLY A 55 11.23 0.38 5.31
N ARG A 56 12.28 0.00 6.05
CA ARG A 56 12.37 0.20 7.51
C ARG A 56 12.30 1.66 7.95
N ASN A 57 12.86 2.56 7.14
CA ASN A 57 12.97 3.99 7.47
C ASN A 57 11.82 4.84 6.92
N PHE A 58 10.68 4.20 6.63
CA PHE A 58 9.45 4.82 6.16
C PHE A 58 8.29 4.40 7.08
N MET A 59 7.10 4.96 6.84
CA MET A 59 5.89 4.47 7.51
C MET A 59 5.68 2.99 7.22
N VAL A 60 5.34 2.23 8.27
CA VAL A 60 4.95 0.82 8.15
C VAL A 60 3.78 0.69 7.18
N LYS A 61 3.85 -0.30 6.30
CA LYS A 61 2.83 -0.60 5.29
C LYS A 61 2.09 -1.88 5.65
N ILE A 62 0.79 -1.91 5.37
CA ILE A 62 -0.09 -3.05 5.64
C ILE A 62 -0.51 -3.68 4.31
N ASN A 63 -0.44 -5.01 4.23
CA ASN A 63 -0.95 -5.79 3.11
C ASN A 63 -2.29 -6.44 3.47
N GLY A 64 -3.29 -6.30 2.62
CA GLY A 64 -4.53 -7.06 2.67
C GLY A 64 -4.52 -8.22 1.67
N ASN A 65 -4.95 -9.40 2.09
CA ASN A 65 -5.11 -10.53 1.17
C ASN A 65 -6.57 -10.64 0.76
N ILE A 66 -6.80 -10.82 -0.53
CA ILE A 66 -8.09 -11.20 -1.11
C ILE A 66 -7.93 -12.54 -1.85
N GLY A 67 -9.03 -13.09 -2.34
CA GLY A 67 -8.97 -14.22 -3.26
C GLY A 67 -10.19 -15.14 -3.15
N ASN A 68 -10.54 -15.74 -4.29
CA ASN A 68 -11.56 -16.77 -4.34
C ASN A 68 -11.02 -18.15 -3.95
N SER A 69 -11.91 -18.95 -3.37
CA SER A 69 -11.68 -20.38 -3.20
C SER A 69 -12.49 -21.15 -4.24
N ALA A 70 -12.10 -22.41 -4.48
CA ALA A 70 -12.88 -23.33 -5.33
C ALA A 70 -14.33 -23.55 -4.86
N LEU A 71 -14.65 -23.15 -3.62
CA LEU A 71 -15.95 -23.33 -2.97
C LEU A 71 -16.75 -22.01 -2.85
N GLY A 72 -16.19 -20.86 -3.25
CA GLY A 72 -16.91 -19.60 -3.23
C GLY A 72 -16.02 -18.36 -3.35
N SER A 73 -16.34 -17.54 -4.35
CA SER A 73 -16.61 -16.09 -4.33
C SER A 73 -16.67 -15.60 -5.78
N SER A 74 -17.42 -14.52 -6.04
CA SER A 74 -17.50 -13.91 -7.38
C SER A 74 -16.42 -12.86 -7.61
N ILE A 75 -16.20 -12.46 -8.86
CA ILE A 75 -15.25 -11.38 -9.21
C ILE A 75 -15.65 -10.07 -8.51
N ASP A 76 -16.94 -9.75 -8.51
CA ASP A 76 -17.46 -8.51 -7.92
C ASP A 76 -17.23 -8.47 -6.40
N GLU A 77 -17.40 -9.60 -5.72
CA GLU A 77 -17.11 -9.71 -4.28
C GLU A 77 -15.64 -9.47 -3.96
N GLU A 78 -14.71 -9.95 -4.80
CA GLU A 78 -13.27 -9.70 -4.58
C GLU A 78 -12.89 -8.25 -4.85
N VAL A 79 -13.52 -7.61 -5.84
CA VAL A 79 -13.40 -6.18 -6.09
C VAL A 79 -13.88 -5.37 -4.89
N ASP A 80 -15.04 -5.70 -4.33
CA ASP A 80 -15.59 -5.03 -3.16
C ASP A 80 -14.69 -5.19 -1.93
N LYS A 81 -14.16 -6.40 -1.68
CA LYS A 81 -13.19 -6.64 -0.60
C LYS A 81 -11.94 -5.81 -0.77
N MET A 82 -11.42 -5.69 -2.00
CA MET A 82 -10.25 -4.86 -2.27
C MET A 82 -10.53 -3.39 -1.98
N VAL A 83 -11.63 -2.84 -2.52
CA VAL A 83 -12.04 -1.46 -2.30
C VAL A 83 -12.21 -1.18 -0.81
N TRP A 84 -12.83 -2.12 -0.08
CA TRP A 84 -13.00 -2.02 1.36
C TRP A 84 -11.67 -2.04 2.12
N GLY A 85 -10.77 -2.97 1.77
CA GLY A 85 -9.45 -3.09 2.39
C GLY A 85 -8.62 -1.81 2.25
N ILE A 86 -8.56 -1.26 1.03
CA ILE A 86 -7.83 -0.01 0.78
C ILE A 86 -8.48 1.17 1.53
N ARG A 87 -9.83 1.25 1.53
CA ARG A 87 -10.58 2.29 2.26
C ARG A 87 -10.26 2.31 3.75
N TRP A 88 -10.03 1.14 4.36
CA TRP A 88 -9.70 1.02 5.79
C TRP A 88 -8.19 0.97 6.08
N GLY A 89 -7.35 1.16 5.06
CA GLY A 89 -5.93 1.44 5.23
C GLY A 89 -4.98 0.29 4.90
N ALA A 90 -5.38 -0.68 4.09
CA ALA A 90 -4.42 -1.54 3.39
C ALA A 90 -3.63 -0.69 2.37
N ASP A 91 -2.31 -0.70 2.46
CA ASP A 91 -1.42 -0.04 1.49
C ASP A 91 -1.24 -0.91 0.24
N THR A 92 -1.19 -2.23 0.41
CA THR A 92 -1.04 -3.19 -0.68
C THR A 92 -2.09 -4.27 -0.60
N ILE A 93 -2.43 -4.85 -1.75
CA ILE A 93 -3.38 -5.96 -1.84
C ILE A 93 -2.73 -7.10 -2.61
N MET A 94 -2.90 -8.32 -2.12
CA MET A 94 -2.46 -9.53 -2.78
C MET A 94 -3.68 -10.41 -3.11
N ASP A 95 -3.81 -10.76 -4.38
CA ASP A 95 -4.78 -11.78 -4.83
C ASP A 95 -4.17 -13.18 -4.68
N LEU A 96 -4.78 -13.97 -3.80
CA LEU A 96 -4.41 -15.35 -3.50
C LEU A 96 -5.44 -16.36 -4.06
N SER A 97 -6.22 -15.97 -5.06
CA SER A 97 -7.23 -16.83 -5.69
C SER A 97 -6.64 -18.16 -6.19
N THR A 98 -7.32 -19.26 -5.88
CA THR A 98 -6.85 -20.64 -6.21
C THR A 98 -7.72 -21.36 -7.26
N GLY A 99 -8.82 -20.75 -7.72
CA GLY A 99 -9.75 -21.33 -8.69
C GLY A 99 -9.42 -21.11 -10.17
N LYS A 100 -10.19 -21.75 -11.07
CA LYS A 100 -10.01 -21.72 -12.55
C LYS A 100 -10.14 -20.33 -13.21
N THR A 101 -10.52 -19.28 -12.47
CA THR A 101 -10.78 -17.92 -12.98
C THR A 101 -9.64 -16.92 -12.68
N PHE A 102 -8.51 -17.37 -12.13
CA PHE A 102 -7.35 -16.54 -11.73
C PHE A 102 -6.95 -15.45 -12.75
N THR A 103 -6.91 -15.78 -14.04
CA THR A 103 -6.47 -14.84 -15.08
C THR A 103 -7.42 -13.64 -15.29
N LYS A 104 -8.72 -13.78 -14.98
CA LYS A 104 -9.69 -12.69 -15.16
C LYS A 104 -9.70 -11.69 -14.01
N LEU A 105 -9.47 -12.17 -12.78
CA LEU A 105 -9.42 -11.28 -11.61
C LEU A 105 -8.19 -10.38 -11.67
N GLY A 106 -7.01 -10.94 -11.97
CA GLY A 106 -5.76 -10.18 -12.09
C GLY A 106 -5.90 -8.93 -12.97
N ASN A 107 -6.45 -9.06 -14.17
CA ASN A 107 -6.63 -7.93 -15.09
C ASN A 107 -7.64 -6.87 -14.60
N GLY A 108 -8.68 -7.27 -13.85
CA GLY A 108 -9.63 -6.33 -13.24
C GLY A 108 -9.07 -5.67 -11.97
N LEU A 109 -8.23 -6.37 -11.23
CA LEU A 109 -7.62 -5.90 -9.99
C LEU A 109 -6.50 -4.86 -10.23
N PHE A 110 -5.74 -5.02 -11.32
CA PHE A 110 -4.80 -4.00 -11.79
C PHE A 110 -5.50 -2.70 -12.24
N ALA A 111 -6.80 -2.74 -12.55
CA ALA A 111 -7.49 -1.61 -13.19
C ALA A 111 -8.20 -0.66 -12.21
N ILE A 112 -8.15 -0.89 -10.90
CA ILE A 112 -8.94 -0.09 -9.96
C ILE A 112 -8.21 1.18 -9.55
N ARG A 113 -8.52 2.24 -10.31
CA ARG A 113 -8.28 3.64 -9.97
C ARG A 113 -9.13 4.03 -8.76
N LEU A 114 -8.63 3.81 -7.55
CA LEU A 114 -9.21 4.40 -6.35
C LEU A 114 -8.90 5.89 -6.33
N TYR A 115 -9.84 6.67 -6.87
CA TYR A 115 -9.88 8.12 -6.69
C TYR A 115 -9.70 8.48 -5.22
N ARG A 116 -8.52 9.03 -4.89
CA ARG A 116 -8.35 10.15 -3.95
C ARG A 116 -9.18 10.07 -2.65
N LEU A 117 -9.17 8.94 -1.95
CA LEU A 117 -9.79 8.82 -0.62
C LEU A 117 -8.80 8.58 0.52
N VAL A 118 -7.50 8.51 0.23
CA VAL A 118 -6.44 8.58 1.27
C VAL A 118 -5.34 9.54 0.82
N GLN A 119 -5.72 10.79 0.52
CA GLN A 119 -4.74 11.88 0.59
C GLN A 119 -4.13 11.82 2.00
N TYR A 120 -2.80 11.87 2.12
CA TYR A 120 -1.99 11.88 3.37
C TYR A 120 -1.32 10.58 3.87
N ARG A 121 -1.05 9.56 3.05
CA ARG A 121 -0.19 8.42 3.48
C ARG A 121 1.05 8.12 2.65
N PHE A 122 1.41 9.04 1.76
CA PHE A 122 2.49 8.78 0.82
C PHE A 122 3.87 8.98 1.42
N ILE A 123 4.13 10.07 2.14
CA ILE A 123 5.52 10.40 2.52
C ILE A 123 5.59 11.34 3.74
N LYS A 124 4.73 11.18 4.76
CA LYS A 124 4.82 11.99 5.99
C LYS A 124 4.56 11.15 7.23
N PRO A 125 5.33 11.36 8.32
CA PRO A 125 5.10 10.71 9.61
C PRO A 125 3.72 10.99 10.20
#